data_AF-A0A435SF33-F1
#
_entry.id   AF-A0A435SF33-F1
#
_cell.length_a   1.000
_cell.length_b   1.000
_cell.length_c   1.000
_cell.angle_alpha   90.00
_cell.angle_beta   90.00
_cell.angle_gamma   90.00
#
_symmetry.space_group_name_H-M   'P 1'
#
loop_
_entity.id
_entity.type
_entity.pdbx_description
1 polymer ?
#
loop_
_entity_poly.entity_id
_entity_poly.type
_entity_poly.pdbx_seq_one_letter_code
_entity_poly.pdbx_strand_id
1 'polypeptide(L)' 'LALSDRRAEAVAEALTNAFGIPPENLTTQGYGEEYLKVNTAAPNRENRRVAIRRITSLVAPVASNN' A
#
# COMPACT_ATOMS: atom_id res chain seq x y z
N LEU A 1 -15.29 -5.12 8.21
CA LEU A 1 -14.20 -4.50 7.42
C LEU A 1 -14.39 -2.99 7.35
N ALA A 2 -13.37 -2.25 7.78
CA ALA A 2 -13.34 -0.79 7.67
C ALA A 2 -13.21 -0.38 6.19
N LEU A 3 -13.67 0.83 5.83
CA LEU A 3 -13.58 1.36 4.46
C LEU A 3 -12.12 1.41 3.94
N SER A 4 -11.15 1.58 4.84
CA SER A 4 -9.73 1.56 4.49
C SER A 4 -9.27 0.21 3.94
N ASP A 5 -9.73 -0.91 4.53
CA ASP A 5 -9.32 -2.26 4.12
C ASP A 5 -9.79 -2.53 2.69
N ARG A 6 -11.06 -2.24 2.41
CA ARG A 6 -11.65 -2.45 1.08
C ARG A 6 -10.97 -1.61 0.00
N ARG A 7 -10.54 -0.38 0.35
CA ARG A 7 -9.82 0.48 -0.58
C ARG A 7 -8.42 -0.05 -0.87
N ALA A 8 -7.73 -0.61 0.12
CA ALA A 8 -6.44 -1.24 -0.08
C ALA A 8 -6.57 -2.52 -0.93
N GLU A 9 -7.59 -3.33 -0.67
CA GLU A 9 -7.92 -4.54 -1.44
C GLU A 9 -8.23 -4.23 -2.90
N ALA A 10 -9.08 -3.22 -3.17
CA ALA A 10 -9.41 -2.81 -4.53
C ALA A 10 -8.17 -2.33 -5.33
N VAL A 11 -7.18 -1.72 -4.65
CA VAL A 11 -5.92 -1.32 -5.29
C VAL A 11 -5.05 -2.55 -5.58
N ALA A 12 -4.99 -3.53 -4.68
CA ALA A 12 -4.26 -4.77 -4.92
C ALA A 12 -4.84 -5.54 -6.11
N GLU A 13 -6.16 -5.67 -6.18
CA GLU A 13 -6.85 -6.29 -7.32
C GLU A 13 -6.53 -5.56 -8.64
N ALA A 14 -6.56 -4.23 -8.64
CA ALA A 14 -6.19 -3.44 -9.81
C ALA A 14 -4.72 -3.66 -10.22
N LEU A 15 -3.79 -3.76 -9.27
CA LEU A 15 -2.38 -4.02 -9.55
C LEU A 15 -2.15 -5.41 -10.16
N THR A 16 -2.85 -6.42 -9.65
CA THR A 16 -2.81 -7.77 -10.22
C THR A 16 -3.41 -7.81 -11.62
N ASN A 17 -4.60 -7.25 -11.81
CA ASN A 17 -5.30 -7.33 -13.09
C ASN A 17 -4.67 -6.47 -14.19
N ALA A 18 -4.22 -5.26 -13.86
CA ALA A 18 -3.69 -4.32 -14.84
C ALA A 18 -2.19 -4.50 -15.11
N PHE A 19 -1.42 -4.96 -14.12
CA PHE A 19 0.05 -5.04 -14.22
C PHE A 19 0.60 -6.46 -14.02
N GLY A 20 -0.25 -7.46 -13.77
CA GLY A 20 0.18 -8.85 -13.60
C GLY A 20 1.03 -9.08 -12.35
N ILE A 21 0.94 -8.20 -11.34
CA ILE A 21 1.68 -8.37 -10.09
C ILE A 21 1.07 -9.56 -9.34
N PRO A 22 1.85 -10.61 -9.02
CA PRO A 22 1.33 -11.77 -8.32
C PRO A 22 0.77 -11.37 -6.94
N PRO A 23 -0.43 -11.84 -6.55
CA PRO A 23 -1.06 -11.46 -5.29
C PRO A 23 -0.23 -11.84 -4.05
N GLU A 24 0.59 -12.90 -4.14
CA GLU A 24 1.54 -13.30 -3.10
C GLU A 24 2.63 -12.26 -2.82
N ASN A 25 2.88 -11.34 -3.77
CA ASN A 25 3.81 -10.22 -3.62
C ASN A 25 3.15 -8.96 -3.07
N LEU A 26 1.84 -8.99 -2.78
CA LEU A 26 1.06 -7.87 -2.31
C LEU A 26 0.56 -8.13 -0.89
N THR A 27 0.62 -7.11 -0.05
CA THR A 27 -0.03 -7.09 1.26
C THR A 27 -0.83 -5.81 1.40
N THR A 28 -2.04 -5.91 1.92
CA THR A 28 -2.97 -4.79 2.07
C THR A 28 -3.22 -4.52 3.54
N GLN A 29 -3.13 -3.26 3.94
CA GLN A 29 -3.43 -2.82 5.29
C GLN A 29 -4.30 -1.56 5.22
N GLY A 30 -5.44 -1.59 5.90
CA GLY A 30 -6.23 -0.39 6.15
C GLY A 30 -5.81 0.26 7.47
N TYR A 31 -5.56 1.56 7.43
CA TYR A 31 -5.11 2.36 8.57
C TYR A 31 -6.18 3.32 9.12
N GLY A 32 -7.40 3.29 8.58
CA GLY A 32 -8.48 4.19 8.99
C GLY A 32 -8.04 5.67 9.09
N GLU A 33 -8.23 6.25 10.28
CA GLU A 33 -7.90 7.64 10.61
C GLU A 33 -6.62 7.79 11.44
N GLU A 34 -5.85 6.71 11.65
CA GLU A 34 -4.67 6.75 12.51
C GLU A 34 -3.49 7.51 11.87
N TYR A 35 -3.36 7.44 10.54
CA TYR A 35 -2.24 8.02 9.78
C TYR A 35 -2.71 9.06 8.74
N LEU A 36 -3.40 10.09 9.21
CA LEU A 36 -3.84 11.21 8.37
C LEU A 36 -2.65 11.93 7.71
N LYS A 37 -2.83 12.40 6.47
CA LYS A 37 -1.83 13.26 5.80
C LYS A 37 -1.97 14.70 6.23
N VAL A 38 -3.22 15.13 6.36
CA VAL A 38 -3.59 16.43 6.93
C VAL A 38 -4.24 16.14 8.28
N ASN A 39 -3.67 16.67 9.35
CA ASN A 39 -4.20 16.48 10.70
C ASN A 39 -5.52 17.27 10.89
N THR A 40 -6.63 16.67 10.48
CA THR A 40 -7.96 17.26 10.56
C THR A 40 -9.02 16.18 10.74
N ALA A 41 -9.97 16.42 11.63
CA ALA A 41 -11.14 15.56 11.86
C ALA A 41 -12.26 15.80 10.82
N ALA A 42 -12.16 16.85 10.00
CA ALA A 42 -13.13 17.13 8.96
C ALA A 42 -12.93 16.21 7.74
N PRO A 43 -13.97 15.98 6.91
CA PRO A 43 -13.83 15.21 5.69
C PRO A 43 -12.80 15.83 4.72
N ASN A 44 -11.61 15.23 4.64
CA ASN A 44 -10.53 15.69 3.77
C ASN A 44 -10.23 14.67 2.66
N ARG A 45 -10.17 15.14 1.40
CA ARG A 45 -9.92 14.27 0.23
C ARG A 45 -8.49 13.71 0.21
N GLU A 46 -7.50 14.45 0.68
CA GLU A 46 -6.11 13.99 0.75
C GLU A 46 -5.89 12.88 1.80
N ASN A 47 -6.71 12.88 2.86
CA ASN A 47 -6.71 11.79 3.84
C ASN A 47 -7.31 10.51 3.27
N ARG A 48 -8.21 10.63 2.30
CA ARG A 48 -8.74 9.48 1.55
C ARG A 48 -7.74 9.04 0.48
N ARG A 49 -6.58 8.51 0.88
CA ARG A 49 -5.55 7.95 -0.03
C ARG A 49 -5.26 6.47 0.22
N VAL A 50 -4.65 5.82 -0.77
CA VAL A 50 -3.94 4.54 -0.64
C VAL A 50 -2.50 4.81 -1.05
N ALA A 51 -1.53 4.32 -0.27
CA ALA A 51 -0.11 4.46 -0.56
C ALA A 51 0.48 3.08 -0.85
N ILE A 52 1.44 3.02 -1.78
CA ILE A 52 2.16 1.80 -2.13
C ILE A 52 3.59 1.92 -1.60
N ARG A 53 4.04 0.91 -0.84
CA ARG A 53 5.41 0.85 -0.32
C ARG A 53 6.01 -0.50 -0.67
N ARG A 54 7.24 -0.48 -1.18
CA ARG A 54 8.02 -1.70 -1.39
C ARG A 54 8.57 -2.22 -0.06
N ILE A 55 8.37 -3.51 0.23
CA ILE A 55 8.81 -4.15 1.49
C ILE A 55 10.13 -4.93 1.29
N THR A 56 10.41 -5.42 0.09
CA THR A 56 11.66 -6.14 -0.26
C THR A 56 12.72 -5.21 -0.87
N SER A 57 14.01 -5.53 -0.70
CA SER A 57 15.08 -4.84 -1.42
C SER A 57 15.02 -5.19 -2.91
N LEU A 58 15.21 -4.20 -3.79
CA LEU A 58 15.23 -4.42 -5.24
C LEU A 58 16.47 -5.17 -5.74
N VAL A 59 17.53 -5.19 -4.94
CA VAL A 59 18.84 -5.71 -5.28
C VAL A 59 19.33 -6.44 -4.03
N ALA A 60 19.63 -7.73 -4.14
CA ALA A 60 20.45 -8.39 -3.13
C ALA A 60 21.80 -7.65 -3.12
N PRO A 61 22.35 -7.21 -1.97
CA PRO A 61 23.70 -6.66 -1.97
C PRO A 61 24.59 -7.68 -2.67
N VAL A 62 25.23 -7.26 -3.77
CA VAL A 62 26.24 -8.07 -4.43
C VAL A 62 27.25 -8.35 -3.33
N ALA A 63 27.34 -9.60 -2.88
CA ALA A 63 28.30 -9.99 -1.89
C ALA A 63 29.69 -9.70 -2.48
N SER A 64 30.31 -8.60 -2.07
CA SER A 64 31.73 -8.37 -2.29
C SER A 64 32.47 -9.38 -1.44
N ASN A 65 32.74 -10.55 -2.01
CA ASN A 65 33.72 -11.47 -1.47
C ASN A 65 35.08 -10.78 -1.58
N ASN A 66 35.67 -10.48 -0.43
CA ASN A 66 37.04 -10.00 -0.30
C ASN A 66 37.90 -11.14 0.25
#